data_AF-A0AAU7KIX8-F1
#
_entry.id   AF-A0AAU7KIX8-F1
#
_cell.length_a   1.000
_cell.length_b   1.000
_cell.length_c   1.000
_cell.angle_alpha   90.00
_cell.angle_beta   90.00
_cell.angle_gamma   90.00
#
_symmetry.space_group_name_H-M   'P 1'
#
loop_
_entity.id
_entity.type
_entity.pdbx_description
1 polymer ?
#
loop_
_entity_poly.entity_id
_entity_poly.type
_entity_poly.pdbx_seq_one_letter_code
_entity_poly.pdbx_strand_id
1 'polypeptide(L)'
;MKGIAWRAALTGVLIRLVARLVTAPRPIWSGVAPVARQRLYFANHSSHGDFVLIWTTLPPRLRARTRPVAGADYWLASRLRRFLIHDVFKGVLVDRQRKPGQPDPLAVLREALDGGDSLILFPEGTRNTDDKGLLPFKPGLYHLACDYPEVELVPVWIDNLNRVLPKGEVVPLPLLCTLNYGEPLARIEGEDKADFLARAKRALQALAPAGASVPSDPLSPVTAPPDTAHPGSTTPGATTPATSTPGSATEASGPREGAPND
;
A
#
# COMPACT_ATOMS: atom_id res chain seq x y z
N MET A 1 4.93 -31.66 22.69
CA MET A 1 4.24 -30.87 21.64
C MET A 1 3.17 -29.92 22.20
N LYS A 2 2.24 -30.35 23.07
CA LYS A 2 1.17 -29.48 23.63
C LYS A 2 1.68 -28.22 24.36
N GLY A 3 2.78 -28.32 25.09
CA GLY A 3 3.35 -27.18 25.85
C GLY A 3 3.89 -26.04 24.97
N ILE A 4 4.51 -26.35 23.82
CA ILE A 4 5.04 -25.32 22.91
C ILE A 4 3.87 -24.59 22.23
N ALA A 5 2.85 -25.31 21.77
CA ALA A 5 1.67 -24.72 21.15
C ALA A 5 0.91 -23.77 22.10
N TRP A 6 0.73 -24.17 23.36
CA TRP A 6 0.11 -23.31 24.37
C TRP A 6 0.95 -22.05 24.66
N ARG A 7 2.28 -22.19 24.80
CA ARG A 7 3.18 -21.04 24.97
C ARG A 7 3.10 -20.09 23.78
N ALA A 8 3.10 -20.62 22.56
CA ALA A 8 2.99 -19.81 21.35
C ALA A 8 1.66 -19.06 21.27
N ALA A 9 0.55 -19.72 21.62
CA ALA A 9 -0.77 -19.09 21.69
C ALA A 9 -0.79 -17.96 22.73
N LEU A 10 -0.28 -18.20 23.94
CA LEU A 10 -0.19 -17.20 25.00
C LEU A 10 0.70 -16.01 24.59
N THR A 11 1.86 -16.29 23.98
CA THR A 11 2.75 -15.25 23.43
C THR A 11 2.04 -14.45 22.35
N GLY A 12 1.26 -15.06 21.47
CA GLY A 12 0.45 -14.37 20.47
C GLY A 12 -0.66 -13.48 21.08
N VAL A 13 -1.24 -13.86 22.22
CA VAL A 13 -2.15 -12.98 22.98
C VAL A 13 -1.37 -11.80 23.54
N LEU A 14 -0.24 -12.04 24.19
CA LEU A 14 0.59 -11.00 24.79
C LEU A 14 1.07 -9.98 23.75
N ILE A 15 1.57 -10.43 22.60
CA ILE A 15 2.00 -9.56 21.50
C ILE A 15 0.87 -8.65 21.04
N ARG A 16 -0.37 -9.17 20.93
CA ARG A 16 -1.54 -8.32 20.57
C ARG A 16 -1.87 -7.30 21.64
N LEU A 17 -1.79 -7.67 22.92
CA LEU A 17 -2.05 -6.74 24.02
C LEU A 17 -0.99 -5.63 24.06
N VAL A 18 0.28 -6.00 23.95
CA VAL A 18 1.40 -5.05 23.91
C VAL A 18 1.29 -4.14 22.69
N ALA A 19 1.04 -4.69 21.49
CA ALA A 19 0.85 -3.88 20.29
C ALA A 19 -0.32 -2.90 20.47
N ARG A 20 -1.46 -3.35 21.02
CA ARG A 20 -2.59 -2.45 21.31
C ARG A 20 -2.27 -1.36 22.31
N LEU A 21 -1.52 -1.68 23.35
CA LEU A 21 -1.14 -0.71 24.39
C LEU A 21 -0.13 0.31 23.86
N VAL A 22 0.87 -0.14 23.10
CA VAL A 22 2.00 0.69 22.67
C VAL A 22 1.68 1.45 21.39
N THR A 23 0.99 0.84 20.43
CA THR A 23 0.79 1.40 19.09
C THR A 23 -0.67 1.61 18.69
N ALA A 24 -1.62 1.17 19.52
CA ALA A 24 -3.06 1.29 19.27
C ALA A 24 -3.44 1.09 17.78
N PRO A 25 -3.04 -0.02 17.14
CA PRO A 25 -3.07 -0.12 15.69
C PRO A 25 -4.51 -0.11 15.17
N ARG A 26 -4.79 0.79 14.23
CA ARG A 26 -6.12 0.99 13.63
C ARG A 26 -6.11 0.52 12.18
N PRO A 27 -6.78 -0.60 11.85
CA PRO A 27 -6.98 -1.00 10.46
C PRO A 27 -8.08 -0.14 9.83
N ILE A 28 -7.78 0.44 8.67
CA ILE A 28 -8.74 1.10 7.78
C ILE A 28 -8.87 0.22 6.54
N TRP A 29 -10.08 -0.25 6.27
CA TRP A 29 -10.39 -1.17 5.17
C TRP A 29 -10.92 -0.39 3.96
N SER A 30 -10.09 0.48 3.39
CA SER A 30 -10.50 1.48 2.38
C SER A 30 -10.95 0.88 1.05
N GLY A 31 -10.31 -0.21 0.61
CA GLY A 31 -10.65 -0.85 -0.67
C GLY A 31 -10.93 -2.34 -0.58
N VAL A 32 -10.88 -2.93 0.62
CA VAL A 32 -11.05 -4.38 0.78
C VAL A 32 -11.61 -4.75 2.15
N ALA A 33 -12.65 -5.59 2.17
CA ALA A 33 -13.16 -6.16 3.41
C ALA A 33 -12.25 -7.28 3.94
N PRO A 34 -12.16 -7.51 5.26
CA PRO A 34 -11.36 -8.59 5.85
C PRO A 34 -12.10 -9.94 5.78
N VAL A 35 -12.30 -10.44 4.56
CA VAL A 35 -12.96 -11.72 4.26
C VAL A 35 -11.95 -12.85 4.07
N ALA A 36 -12.41 -14.09 4.14
CA ALA A 36 -11.59 -15.30 4.02
C ALA A 36 -11.21 -15.62 2.57
N ARG A 37 -10.45 -14.71 1.95
CA ARG A 37 -9.79 -14.90 0.65
C ARG A 37 -8.28 -14.95 0.85
N GLN A 38 -7.60 -15.78 0.07
CA GLN A 38 -6.15 -15.87 0.13
C GLN A 38 -5.54 -14.60 -0.45
N ARG A 39 -4.58 -14.03 0.28
CA ARG A 39 -4.04 -12.70 0.00
C ARG A 39 -2.53 -12.68 0.09
N LEU A 40 -1.95 -11.87 -0.77
CA LEU A 40 -0.59 -11.39 -0.64
C LEU A 40 -0.69 -9.92 -0.25
N TYR A 41 -0.50 -9.63 1.04
CA TYR A 41 -0.41 -8.28 1.56
C TYR A 41 0.99 -7.74 1.25
N PHE A 42 1.10 -6.61 0.57
CA PHE A 42 2.38 -5.94 0.34
C PHE A 42 2.37 -4.54 0.94
N ALA A 43 3.38 -4.22 1.74
CA ALA A 43 3.41 -3.01 2.56
C ALA A 43 4.73 -2.24 2.48
N ASN A 44 4.70 -0.98 2.89
CA ASN A 44 5.91 -0.19 3.13
C ASN A 44 6.64 -0.71 4.38
N HIS A 45 7.96 -0.64 4.39
CA HIS A 45 8.76 -1.20 5.47
C HIS A 45 9.63 -0.15 6.14
N SER A 46 9.26 0.30 7.34
CA SER A 46 10.05 1.25 8.14
C SER A 46 10.63 0.62 9.41
N SER A 47 10.07 -0.49 9.89
CA SER A 47 10.45 -1.12 11.16
C SER A 47 10.36 -2.65 11.14
N HIS A 48 11.10 -3.34 12.02
CA HIS A 48 10.94 -4.79 12.20
C HIS A 48 9.55 -5.19 12.72
N GLY A 49 8.82 -4.25 13.35
CA GLY A 49 7.49 -4.49 13.93
C GLY A 49 6.35 -4.38 12.92
N ASP A 50 6.60 -3.93 11.70
CA ASP A 50 5.56 -3.61 10.72
C ASP A 50 4.62 -4.79 10.42
N PHE A 51 5.18 -6.00 10.23
CA PHE A 51 4.35 -7.18 9.99
C PHE A 51 3.54 -7.57 11.22
N VAL A 52 4.02 -7.25 12.44
CA VAL A 52 3.27 -7.48 13.69
C VAL A 52 2.04 -6.59 13.69
N LEU A 53 2.14 -5.34 13.23
CA LEU A 53 1.00 -4.45 13.12
C LEU A 53 -0.06 -5.01 12.15
N ILE A 54 0.36 -5.47 10.96
CA ILE A 54 -0.55 -6.13 10.02
C ILE A 54 -1.15 -7.40 10.64
N TRP A 55 -0.31 -8.28 11.17
CA TRP A 55 -0.73 -9.57 11.72
C TRP A 55 -1.74 -9.39 12.86
N THR A 56 -1.49 -8.46 13.79
CA THR A 56 -2.35 -8.24 14.97
C THR A 56 -3.71 -7.64 14.62
N THR A 57 -3.82 -6.86 13.54
CA THR A 57 -5.08 -6.23 13.09
C THR A 57 -5.96 -7.15 12.26
N LEU A 58 -5.42 -8.24 11.70
CA LEU A 58 -6.21 -9.25 11.00
C LEU A 58 -7.20 -9.97 11.96
N PRO A 59 -8.43 -10.28 11.49
CA PRO A 59 -9.35 -11.14 12.23
C PRO A 59 -8.72 -12.51 12.55
N PRO A 60 -9.15 -13.18 13.64
CA PRO A 60 -8.50 -14.42 14.10
C PRO A 60 -8.34 -15.51 13.04
N ARG A 61 -9.35 -15.71 12.20
CA ARG A 61 -9.32 -16.72 11.12
C ARG A 61 -8.29 -16.39 10.04
N LEU A 62 -8.20 -15.13 9.62
CA LEU A 62 -7.22 -14.69 8.64
C LEU A 62 -5.81 -14.74 9.23
N ARG A 63 -5.63 -14.19 10.44
CA ARG A 63 -4.36 -14.21 11.16
C ARG A 63 -3.75 -15.61 11.31
N ALA A 64 -4.59 -16.61 11.57
CA ALA A 64 -4.14 -18.01 11.70
C ALA A 64 -3.56 -18.58 10.40
N ARG A 65 -3.93 -18.01 9.24
CA ARG A 65 -3.53 -18.42 7.89
C ARG A 65 -2.63 -17.40 7.19
N THR A 66 -2.20 -16.33 7.87
CA THR A 66 -1.32 -15.32 7.28
C THR A 66 0.09 -15.43 7.85
N ARG A 67 1.10 -15.59 6.98
CA ARG A 67 2.50 -15.74 7.34
C ARG A 67 3.31 -14.51 6.95
N PRO A 68 4.08 -13.91 7.88
CA PRO A 68 5.04 -12.91 7.49
C PRO A 68 6.22 -13.55 6.76
N VAL A 69 6.69 -12.91 5.69
CA VAL A 69 7.93 -13.29 5.03
C VAL A 69 9.08 -12.48 5.59
N ALA A 70 10.14 -13.17 5.99
CA ALA A 70 11.25 -12.51 6.65
C ALA A 70 12.62 -13.13 6.32
N GLY A 71 13.68 -12.34 6.51
CA GLY A 71 15.06 -12.78 6.29
C GLY A 71 15.48 -13.84 7.31
N ALA A 72 15.98 -14.97 6.84
CA ALA A 72 16.44 -16.07 7.68
C ALA A 72 17.60 -15.63 8.60
N ASP A 73 18.50 -14.80 8.09
CA ASP A 73 19.66 -14.24 8.81
C ASP A 73 19.28 -13.54 10.12
N TYR A 74 18.23 -12.71 10.10
CA TYR A 74 17.78 -11.97 11.28
C TYR A 74 17.05 -12.87 12.30
N TRP A 75 16.15 -13.73 11.81
CA TRP A 75 15.23 -14.50 12.65
C TRP A 75 15.85 -15.77 13.22
N LEU A 76 16.81 -16.35 12.51
CA LEU A 76 17.55 -17.51 12.98
C LEU A 76 18.71 -17.12 13.92
N ALA A 77 18.95 -15.83 14.19
CA ALA A 77 20.06 -15.38 15.02
C ALA A 77 19.92 -15.75 16.51
N SER A 78 18.70 -15.91 17.06
CA SER A 78 18.50 -16.20 18.49
C SER A 78 17.36 -17.18 18.76
N ARG A 79 17.42 -17.88 19.91
CA ARG A 79 16.39 -18.85 20.32
C ARG A 79 15.00 -18.21 20.42
N LEU A 80 14.92 -17.00 20.98
CA LEU A 80 13.67 -16.27 21.11
C LEU A 80 13.09 -15.90 19.74
N ARG A 81 13.91 -15.36 18.83
CA ARG A 81 13.46 -15.01 17.47
C ARG A 81 12.99 -16.24 16.71
N ARG A 82 13.73 -17.35 16.79
CA ARG A 82 13.33 -18.63 16.19
C ARG A 82 11.98 -19.12 16.70
N PHE A 83 11.77 -19.09 18.02
CA PHE A 83 10.47 -19.43 18.61
C PHE A 83 9.35 -18.52 18.11
N LEU A 84 9.58 -17.19 18.07
CA LEU A 84 8.58 -16.25 17.59
C LEU A 84 8.21 -16.51 16.12
N ILE A 85 9.20 -16.64 15.24
CA ILE A 85 8.92 -16.80 13.81
C ILE A 85 8.29 -18.15 13.50
N HIS A 86 8.78 -19.26 14.07
CA HIS A 86 8.28 -20.59 13.74
C HIS A 86 6.99 -20.95 14.47
N ASP A 87 6.92 -20.70 15.78
CA ASP A 87 5.82 -21.19 16.61
C ASP A 87 4.67 -20.19 16.73
N VAL A 88 4.97 -18.88 16.79
CA VAL A 88 3.94 -17.83 16.98
C VAL A 88 3.41 -17.33 15.64
N PHE A 89 4.30 -16.86 14.77
CA PHE A 89 3.91 -16.26 13.49
C PHE A 89 3.82 -17.26 12.35
N LYS A 90 4.47 -18.42 12.48
CA LYS A 90 4.66 -19.41 11.41
C LYS A 90 5.22 -18.79 10.13
N GLY A 91 6.10 -17.81 10.28
CA GLY A 91 6.64 -17.02 9.18
C GLY A 91 7.47 -17.86 8.21
N VAL A 92 7.47 -17.42 6.95
CA VAL A 92 8.23 -18.04 5.88
C VAL A 92 9.58 -17.33 5.78
N LEU A 93 10.66 -18.10 5.92
CA LEU A 93 12.01 -17.56 5.97
C LEU A 93 12.67 -17.63 4.60
N VAL A 94 13.13 -16.47 4.12
CA VAL A 94 13.87 -16.35 2.86
C VAL A 94 15.34 -16.02 3.11
N ASP A 95 16.22 -16.69 2.37
CA ASP A 95 17.62 -16.29 2.31
C ASP A 95 17.75 -15.08 1.36
N ARG A 96 18.13 -13.93 1.93
CA ARG A 96 18.30 -12.68 1.18
C ARG A 96 19.67 -12.58 0.52
N GLN A 97 20.64 -13.39 0.94
CA GLN A 97 22.02 -13.38 0.47
C GLN A 97 22.26 -14.54 -0.52
N ARG A 98 21.47 -14.57 -1.60
CA ARG A 98 21.53 -15.62 -2.62
C ARG A 98 22.97 -15.86 -3.07
N LYS A 99 23.45 -17.08 -2.87
CA LYS A 99 24.70 -17.58 -3.46
C LYS A 99 24.40 -18.30 -4.78
N PRO A 100 25.31 -18.25 -5.77
CA PRO A 100 25.18 -19.06 -6.99
C PRO A 100 24.98 -20.54 -6.64
N GLY A 101 24.00 -21.20 -7.27
CA GLY A 101 23.67 -22.61 -7.02
C GLY A 101 22.70 -22.89 -5.87
N GLN A 102 22.23 -21.87 -5.14
CA GLN A 102 21.16 -22.05 -4.14
C GLN A 102 19.76 -22.09 -4.78
N PRO A 103 18.79 -22.78 -4.12
CA PRO A 103 17.39 -22.83 -4.57
C PRO A 103 16.78 -21.44 -4.75
N ASP A 104 15.75 -21.36 -5.59
CA ASP A 104 14.98 -20.12 -5.78
C ASP A 104 14.42 -19.62 -4.42
N PRO A 105 14.76 -18.40 -3.97
CA PRO A 105 14.25 -17.85 -2.71
C PRO A 105 12.71 -17.74 -2.68
N LEU A 106 12.04 -17.73 -3.83
CA LEU A 106 10.58 -17.74 -3.89
C LEU A 106 9.97 -19.13 -3.67
N ALA A 107 10.73 -20.23 -3.78
CA ALA A 107 10.20 -21.59 -3.66
C ALA A 107 9.45 -21.81 -2.33
N VAL A 108 10.01 -21.32 -1.22
CA VAL A 108 9.37 -21.41 0.11
C VAL A 108 8.12 -20.53 0.24
N LEU A 109 8.03 -19.44 -0.55
CA LEU A 109 6.81 -18.63 -0.61
C LEU A 109 5.73 -19.34 -1.42
N ARG A 110 6.11 -19.99 -2.52
CA ARG A 110 5.22 -20.82 -3.33
C ARG A 110 4.61 -21.95 -2.53
N GLU A 111 5.44 -22.69 -1.79
CA GLU A 111 4.98 -23.77 -0.91
C GLU A 111 3.94 -23.29 0.12
N ALA A 112 4.14 -22.10 0.70
CA ALA A 112 3.17 -21.52 1.62
C ALA A 112 1.85 -21.13 0.93
N LEU A 113 1.92 -20.56 -0.28
CA LEU A 113 0.75 -20.20 -1.09
C LEU A 113 0.00 -21.46 -1.55
N ASP A 114 0.69 -22.49 -2.02
CA ASP A 114 0.10 -23.80 -2.38
C ASP A 114 -0.60 -24.45 -1.18
N GLY A 115 -0.05 -24.28 0.02
CA GLY A 115 -0.66 -24.69 1.28
C GLY A 115 -1.89 -23.84 1.69
N GLY A 116 -2.27 -22.85 0.89
CA GLY A 116 -3.40 -21.94 1.08
C GLY A 116 -3.19 -20.86 2.15
N ASP A 117 -1.94 -20.62 2.57
CA ASP A 117 -1.62 -19.53 3.48
C ASP A 117 -1.55 -18.19 2.70
N SER A 118 -1.96 -17.10 3.35
CA SER A 118 -1.73 -15.72 2.90
C SER A 118 -0.33 -15.26 3.32
N LEU A 119 0.25 -14.30 2.61
CA LEU A 119 1.59 -13.77 2.91
C LEU A 119 1.56 -12.28 3.25
N ILE A 120 2.46 -11.85 4.14
CA ILE A 120 2.81 -10.44 4.35
C ILE A 120 4.22 -10.22 3.79
N LEU A 121 4.33 -9.38 2.76
CA LEU A 121 5.56 -9.06 2.06
C LEU A 121 5.90 -7.58 2.20
N PHE A 122 7.20 -7.30 2.18
CA PHE A 122 7.73 -5.95 2.02
C PHE A 122 8.54 -5.93 0.73
N PRO A 123 7.98 -5.45 -0.39
CA PRO A 123 8.62 -5.54 -1.71
C PRO A 123 9.92 -4.72 -1.79
N GLU A 124 10.14 -3.74 -0.91
CA GLU A 124 11.43 -3.04 -0.75
C GLU A 124 12.56 -4.01 -0.32
N GLY A 125 12.22 -5.08 0.41
CA GLY A 125 13.12 -6.13 0.85
C GLY A 125 14.17 -5.73 1.89
N THR A 126 14.12 -4.48 2.35
CA THR A 126 14.87 -3.92 3.48
C THR A 126 14.01 -2.83 4.13
N ARG A 127 14.39 -2.39 5.35
CA ARG A 127 13.74 -1.26 6.00
C ARG A 127 14.20 0.03 5.34
N ASN A 128 13.26 0.91 5.06
CA ASN A 128 13.46 2.28 4.66
C ASN A 128 13.50 3.16 5.92
N THR A 129 14.68 3.71 6.21
CA THR A 129 14.91 4.63 7.33
C THR A 129 14.83 6.08 6.92
N ASP A 130 14.63 6.34 5.63
CA ASP A 130 14.66 7.68 5.06
C ASP A 130 13.23 8.17 4.79
N ASP A 131 12.96 9.42 5.09
CA ASP A 131 11.64 10.04 4.87
C ASP A 131 11.38 10.44 3.41
N LYS A 132 12.18 9.92 2.47
CA LYS A 132 12.16 10.30 1.04
C LYS A 132 11.17 9.51 0.19
N GLY A 133 10.33 8.69 0.82
CA GLY A 133 9.35 7.82 0.15
C GLY A 133 9.88 6.42 -0.11
N LEU A 134 9.06 5.56 -0.73
CA LEU A 134 9.34 4.12 -0.88
C LEU A 134 10.60 3.82 -1.70
N LEU A 135 11.34 2.79 -1.28
CA LEU A 135 12.45 2.21 -2.04
C LEU A 135 11.94 1.51 -3.33
N PRO A 136 12.84 1.13 -4.25
CA PRO A 136 12.48 0.29 -5.39
C PRO A 136 11.94 -1.06 -4.95
N PHE A 137 10.91 -1.56 -5.63
CA PHE A 137 10.33 -2.87 -5.36
C PHE A 137 11.15 -3.98 -6.02
N LYS A 138 11.36 -5.07 -5.30
CA LYS A 138 11.99 -6.30 -5.81
C LYS A 138 11.01 -7.09 -6.68
N PRO A 139 11.53 -7.83 -7.69
CA PRO A 139 10.70 -8.53 -8.67
C PRO A 139 9.93 -9.74 -8.09
N GLY A 140 10.23 -10.17 -6.87
CA GLY A 140 9.53 -11.29 -6.24
C GLY A 140 8.02 -11.09 -6.15
N LEU A 141 7.55 -9.85 -5.96
CA LEU A 141 6.12 -9.54 -5.97
C LEU A 141 5.48 -9.85 -7.33
N TYR A 142 6.15 -9.47 -8.43
CA TYR A 142 5.69 -9.75 -9.79
C TYR A 142 5.65 -11.25 -10.10
N HIS A 143 6.69 -12.00 -9.72
CA HIS A 143 6.72 -13.44 -9.99
C HIS A 143 5.61 -14.19 -9.25
N LEU A 144 5.41 -13.90 -7.95
CA LEU A 144 4.31 -14.50 -7.19
C LEU A 144 2.94 -14.08 -7.74
N ALA A 145 2.84 -12.84 -8.21
CA ALA A 145 1.65 -12.34 -8.87
C ALA A 145 1.33 -13.15 -10.14
N CYS A 146 2.32 -13.45 -10.99
CA CYS A 146 2.12 -14.28 -12.19
C CYS A 146 1.80 -15.74 -11.84
N ASP A 147 2.50 -16.31 -10.87
CA ASP A 147 2.37 -17.73 -10.51
C ASP A 147 1.02 -18.03 -9.82
N TYR A 148 0.44 -17.05 -9.12
CA TYR A 148 -0.81 -17.18 -8.35
C TYR A 148 -1.84 -16.11 -8.77
N PRO A 149 -2.49 -16.26 -9.94
CA PRO A 149 -3.46 -15.29 -10.44
C PRO A 149 -4.72 -15.17 -9.55
N GLU A 150 -5.09 -16.22 -8.84
CA GLU A 150 -6.25 -16.29 -7.93
C GLU A 150 -6.03 -15.59 -6.57
N VAL A 151 -4.78 -15.30 -6.21
CA VAL A 151 -4.42 -14.64 -4.95
C VAL A 151 -4.56 -13.12 -5.10
N GLU A 152 -5.29 -12.51 -4.16
CA GLU A 152 -5.50 -11.06 -4.11
C GLU A 152 -4.22 -10.33 -3.66
N LEU A 153 -3.75 -9.38 -4.46
CA LEU A 153 -2.60 -8.53 -4.13
C LEU A 153 -3.07 -7.28 -3.38
N VAL A 154 -2.98 -7.26 -2.05
CA VAL A 154 -3.53 -6.16 -1.25
C VAL A 154 -2.43 -5.20 -0.80
N PRO A 155 -2.40 -3.95 -1.30
CA PRO A 155 -1.51 -2.92 -0.77
C PRO A 155 -1.92 -2.54 0.66
N VAL A 156 -0.94 -2.39 1.55
CA VAL A 156 -1.17 -1.96 2.93
C VAL A 156 -0.18 -0.85 3.29
N TRP A 157 -0.69 0.37 3.48
CA TRP A 157 0.13 1.47 3.99
C TRP A 157 0.12 1.49 5.51
N ILE A 158 1.31 1.39 6.09
CA ILE A 158 1.57 1.49 7.52
C ILE A 158 2.03 2.91 7.80
N ASP A 159 1.20 3.67 8.49
CA ASP A 159 1.48 5.02 8.93
C ASP A 159 1.75 5.02 10.44
N ASN A 160 2.97 5.38 10.82
CA ASN A 160 3.40 5.49 12.21
C ASN A 160 3.34 6.97 12.62
N LEU A 161 2.19 7.41 13.13
CA LEU A 161 1.96 8.82 13.49
C LEU A 161 2.73 9.19 14.77
N ASN A 162 4.02 9.49 14.61
CA ASN A 162 4.90 9.88 15.71
C ASN A 162 5.63 11.21 15.48
N ARG A 163 5.19 12.02 14.53
CA ARG A 163 5.84 13.30 14.21
C ARG A 163 5.32 14.50 14.98
N VAL A 164 4.37 14.33 15.91
CA VAL A 164 3.65 15.46 16.54
C VAL A 164 3.61 15.39 18.06
N LEU A 165 4.56 14.73 18.72
CA LEU A 165 4.77 14.97 20.16
C LEU A 165 5.62 16.24 20.32
N PRO A 166 5.07 17.34 20.89
CA PRO A 166 5.83 18.55 21.14
C PRO A 166 7.03 18.23 22.05
N LYS A 167 8.19 18.80 21.73
CA LYS A 167 9.40 18.66 22.56
C LYS A 167 9.09 19.16 23.98
N GLY A 168 9.13 18.27 24.97
CA GLY A 168 9.03 18.65 26.39
C GLY A 168 7.90 17.98 27.18
N GLU A 169 6.95 17.28 26.55
CA GLU A 169 5.91 16.55 27.27
C GLU A 169 6.12 15.03 27.25
N VAL A 170 6.25 14.44 28.44
CA VAL A 170 6.25 12.98 28.62
C VAL A 170 4.82 12.50 28.77
N VAL A 171 4.02 12.59 27.70
CA VAL A 171 2.72 11.92 27.68
C VAL A 171 2.94 10.50 27.14
N PRO A 172 2.66 9.43 27.91
CA PRO A 172 2.74 8.05 27.43
C PRO A 172 1.51 7.74 26.55
N LEU A 173 1.28 8.54 25.51
CA LEU A 173 0.25 8.24 24.53
C LEU A 173 0.71 7.06 23.67
N PRO A 174 -0.18 6.11 23.36
CA PRO A 174 0.11 5.10 22.35
C PRO A 174 0.52 5.78 21.05
N LEU A 175 1.59 5.27 20.43
CA LEU A 175 2.07 5.73 19.13
C LEU A 175 1.02 5.32 18.11
N LEU A 176 0.13 6.24 17.70
CA LEU A 176 -1.01 5.86 16.86
C LEU A 176 -0.52 5.31 15.51
N CYS A 177 -0.68 4.01 15.30
CA CYS A 177 -0.34 3.38 14.03
C CYS A 177 -1.62 3.13 13.23
N THR A 178 -1.68 3.65 12.01
CA THR A 178 -2.79 3.39 11.08
C THR A 178 -2.33 2.42 10.00
N LEU A 179 -3.18 1.44 9.66
CA LEU A 179 -2.93 0.48 8.60
C LEU A 179 -4.04 0.62 7.56
N ASN A 180 -3.74 1.27 6.45
CA ASN A 180 -4.68 1.49 5.37
C ASN A 180 -4.58 0.33 4.35
N TYR A 181 -5.61 -0.51 4.30
CA TYR A 181 -5.73 -1.63 3.36
C TYR A 181 -6.47 -1.15 2.11
N GLY A 182 -5.75 -1.09 0.99
CA GLY A 182 -6.28 -0.64 -0.28
C GLY A 182 -7.02 -1.71 -1.05
N GLU A 183 -7.51 -1.32 -2.23
CA GLU A 183 -8.13 -2.22 -3.19
C GLU A 183 -7.11 -3.24 -3.71
N PRO A 184 -7.50 -4.52 -3.90
CA PRO A 184 -6.62 -5.50 -4.52
C PRO A 184 -6.14 -5.02 -5.89
N LEU A 185 -4.84 -5.08 -6.12
CA LEU A 185 -4.24 -4.64 -7.38
C LEU A 185 -4.77 -5.50 -8.54
N ALA A 186 -5.53 -4.89 -9.43
CA ALA A 186 -6.08 -5.55 -10.61
C ALA A 186 -4.97 -6.14 -11.49
N ARG A 187 -5.29 -7.24 -12.18
CA ARG A 187 -4.38 -7.88 -13.13
C ARG A 187 -4.55 -7.24 -14.50
N ILE A 188 -3.44 -7.07 -15.21
CA ILE A 188 -3.41 -6.59 -16.58
C ILE A 188 -2.67 -7.66 -17.39
N GLU A 189 -3.37 -8.24 -18.36
CA GLU A 189 -2.79 -9.28 -19.21
C GLU A 189 -1.65 -8.70 -20.05
N GLY A 190 -0.53 -9.41 -20.13
CA GLY A 190 0.65 -8.96 -20.88
C GLY A 190 1.41 -7.79 -20.28
N GLU A 191 1.05 -7.31 -19.08
CA GLU A 191 1.79 -6.24 -18.40
C GLU A 191 3.21 -6.68 -18.07
N ASP A 192 4.19 -5.87 -18.46
CA ASP A 192 5.57 -6.17 -18.16
C ASP A 192 5.90 -5.94 -16.68
N LYS A 193 7.03 -6.54 -16.26
CA LYS A 193 7.48 -6.51 -14.86
C LYS A 193 7.72 -5.10 -14.33
N ALA A 194 8.29 -4.19 -15.14
CA ALA A 194 8.60 -2.84 -14.69
C ALA A 194 7.33 -2.03 -14.46
N ASP A 195 6.38 -2.13 -15.40
CA ASP A 195 5.08 -1.47 -15.32
C ASP A 195 4.25 -1.97 -14.15
N PHE A 196 4.19 -3.29 -13.95
CA PHE A 196 3.53 -3.90 -12.80
C PHE A 196 4.10 -3.37 -11.48
N LEU A 197 5.43 -3.34 -11.33
CA LEU A 197 6.06 -2.90 -10.09
C LEU A 197 5.85 -1.39 -9.86
N ALA A 198 5.88 -0.58 -10.92
CA ALA A 198 5.59 0.84 -10.85
C ALA A 198 4.13 1.10 -10.45
N ARG A 199 3.19 0.32 -10.98
CA ARG A 199 1.76 0.39 -10.63
C ARG A 199 1.48 -0.08 -9.22
N ALA A 200 2.09 -1.19 -8.78
CA ALA A 200 2.00 -1.67 -7.40
C ALA A 200 2.54 -0.63 -6.41
N LYS A 201 3.67 0.01 -6.74
CA LYS A 201 4.24 1.10 -5.95
C LYS A 201 3.30 2.30 -5.85
N ARG A 202 2.73 2.75 -6.98
CA ARG A 202 1.73 3.84 -7.01
C ARG A 202 0.49 3.50 -6.20
N ALA A 203 -0.03 2.29 -6.32
CA ALA A 203 -1.20 1.83 -5.56
C ALA A 203 -0.93 1.87 -4.05
N LEU A 204 0.27 1.47 -3.60
CA LEU A 204 0.66 1.59 -2.20
C LEU A 204 0.80 3.06 -1.78
N GLN A 205 1.45 3.90 -2.58
CA GLN A 205 1.63 5.33 -2.29
C GLN A 205 0.30 6.09 -2.21
N ALA A 206 -0.70 5.72 -3.00
CA ALA A 206 -2.02 6.35 -2.99
C ALA A 206 -2.76 6.15 -1.64
N LEU A 207 -2.33 5.20 -0.81
CA LEU A 207 -2.88 4.96 0.52
C LEU A 207 -2.21 5.81 1.61
N ALA A 208 -1.14 6.53 1.28
CA ALA A 208 -0.48 7.44 2.21
C ALA A 208 -1.41 8.61 2.59
N PRO A 209 -1.34 9.12 3.83
CA PRO A 209 -2.15 10.27 4.25
C PRO A 209 -1.89 11.51 3.39
N ALA A 210 -2.93 12.28 3.10
CA ALA A 210 -2.80 13.59 2.46
C ALA A 210 -1.98 14.52 3.38
N GLY A 211 -0.74 14.82 2.99
CA GLY A 211 0.25 15.54 3.80
C GLY A 211 1.61 14.85 3.89
N ALA A 212 1.71 13.59 3.47
CA ALA A 212 2.99 12.88 3.27
C ALA A 212 3.61 13.22 1.90
N SER A 213 3.51 14.46 1.44
CA SER A 213 4.15 14.91 0.20
C SER A 213 5.66 14.88 0.38
N VAL A 214 6.33 14.18 -0.56
CA VAL A 214 7.72 14.41 -0.94
C VAL A 214 8.00 15.93 -0.88
N PRO A 215 9.10 16.39 -0.27
CA PRO A 215 9.45 17.81 -0.33
C PRO A 215 9.56 18.21 -1.81
N SER A 216 8.58 18.99 -2.28
CA SER A 216 8.76 19.78 -3.48
C SER A 216 9.86 20.78 -3.20
N ASP A 217 10.87 20.75 -4.06
CA ASP A 217 12.06 21.61 -4.07
C ASP A 217 11.74 23.04 -3.60
N PRO A 218 12.38 23.58 -2.55
CA PRO A 218 12.11 24.93 -2.10
C PRO A 218 12.92 25.87 -2.98
N LEU A 219 12.37 26.26 -4.13
CA LEU A 219 12.63 27.51 -4.87
C LEU A 219 11.87 27.46 -6.20
N SER A 220 10.56 27.64 -6.15
CA SER A 220 9.80 28.17 -7.28
C SER A 220 8.92 29.30 -6.73
N PRO A 221 9.10 30.55 -7.18
CA PRO A 221 8.31 31.66 -6.68
C PRO A 221 6.85 31.47 -7.07
N VAL A 222 5.97 31.41 -6.06
CA VAL A 222 4.54 31.65 -6.25
C VAL A 222 4.40 33.06 -6.81
N THR A 223 3.93 33.16 -8.05
CA THR A 223 3.50 34.43 -8.63
C THR A 223 2.13 34.75 -8.01
N ALA A 224 2.05 35.84 -7.26
CA ALA A 224 0.80 36.35 -6.71
C ALA A 224 -0.16 36.78 -7.84
N PRO A 225 -1.48 36.61 -7.69
CA PRO A 225 -2.44 37.16 -8.65
C PRO A 225 -2.47 38.70 -8.57
N PRO A 226 -2.73 39.40 -9.69
CA PRO A 226 -2.72 40.86 -9.71
C PRO A 226 -3.92 41.45 -8.98
N ASP A 227 -3.64 42.51 -8.22
CA ASP A 227 -4.60 43.40 -7.54
C ASP A 227 -5.63 43.98 -8.54
N THR A 228 -6.90 43.74 -8.29
CA THR A 228 -7.99 44.50 -8.93
C THR A 228 -8.16 45.84 -8.22
N ALA A 229 -7.63 46.90 -8.84
CA ALA A 229 -7.89 48.28 -8.45
C ALA A 229 -9.35 48.69 -8.72
N HIS A 230 -9.96 49.36 -7.74
CA HIS A 230 -11.17 50.16 -7.90
C HIS A 230 -10.97 51.33 -8.88
N PRO A 231 -11.97 51.67 -9.71
CA PRO A 231 -12.08 53.02 -10.27
C PRO A 231 -13.32 53.75 -9.74
N GLY A 232 -13.10 54.99 -9.28
CA GLY A 232 -14.14 55.95 -8.98
C GLY A 232 -14.38 56.91 -10.15
N SER A 233 -15.67 57.04 -10.52
CA SER A 233 -16.39 58.18 -11.12
C SER A 233 -15.79 58.96 -12.31
N THR A 234 -16.49 58.91 -13.46
CA THR A 234 -17.19 60.07 -14.07
C THR A 234 -18.04 59.65 -15.29
N THR A 235 -19.27 60.16 -15.35
CA THR A 235 -20.32 60.07 -16.40
C THR A 235 -20.15 61.19 -17.48
N PRO A 236 -21.05 61.34 -18.50
CA PRO A 236 -21.61 60.38 -19.46
C PRO A 236 -21.59 60.90 -20.92
N GLY A 237 -21.81 60.05 -21.93
CA GLY A 237 -22.07 60.54 -23.29
C GLY A 237 -22.38 59.49 -24.36
N ALA A 238 -23.59 59.60 -24.91
CA ALA A 238 -23.98 59.35 -26.31
C ALA A 238 -24.15 57.90 -26.86
N THR A 239 -25.44 57.56 -27.04
CA THR A 239 -26.09 57.17 -28.32
C THR A 239 -25.89 55.75 -28.91
N THR A 240 -27.03 55.04 -28.98
CA THR A 240 -27.41 53.82 -29.74
C THR A 240 -27.40 54.02 -31.28
N PRO A 241 -27.78 53.04 -32.16
CA PRO A 241 -27.84 51.56 -32.07
C PRO A 241 -27.35 50.82 -33.37
N ALA A 242 -27.55 49.49 -33.37
CA ALA A 242 -27.64 48.56 -34.52
C ALA A 242 -26.30 48.08 -35.12
N THR A 243 -26.08 46.80 -35.46
CA THR A 243 -26.83 46.07 -36.51
C THR A 243 -26.49 44.57 -36.50
N SER A 244 -27.47 43.80 -36.97
CA SER A 244 -27.63 42.37 -37.24
C SER A 244 -26.43 41.48 -37.61
N THR A 245 -26.55 40.24 -37.13
CA THR A 245 -25.96 38.97 -37.60
C THR A 245 -26.48 38.54 -38.98
N PRO A 246 -25.63 37.89 -39.80
CA PRO A 246 -25.96 36.58 -40.38
C PRO A 246 -24.75 35.63 -40.21
N GLY A 247 -24.86 34.31 -40.04
CA GLY A 247 -25.73 33.34 -40.68
C GLY A 247 -24.88 32.49 -41.62
N SER A 248 -24.67 31.21 -41.30
CA SER A 248 -24.60 30.06 -42.23
C SER A 248 -23.73 28.92 -41.69
N ALA A 249 -24.38 27.83 -41.28
CA ALA A 249 -23.82 26.49 -41.29
C ALA A 249 -24.81 25.63 -42.07
N THR A 250 -24.39 25.10 -43.22
CA THR A 250 -25.11 24.03 -43.94
C THR A 250 -24.05 23.01 -44.34
N GLU A 251 -24.03 21.88 -43.65
CA GLU A 251 -23.23 20.72 -44.02
C GLU A 251 -24.19 19.60 -44.38
N ALA A 252 -24.01 19.07 -45.58
CA ALA A 252 -24.83 18.05 -46.21
C ALA A 252 -24.23 16.66 -45.97
N SER A 253 -25.06 15.67 -45.69
CA SER A 253 -24.83 14.21 -45.80
C SER A 253 -26.11 13.52 -45.32
N GLY A 254 -26.80 12.59 -45.98
CA GLY A 254 -26.72 11.88 -47.27
C GLY A 254 -28.01 11.02 -47.36
N PRO A 255 -28.43 10.52 -48.53
CA PRO A 255 -29.69 9.78 -48.64
C PRO A 255 -29.56 8.29 -48.29
N ARG A 256 -30.66 7.78 -47.73
CA ARG A 256 -30.96 6.37 -47.44
C ARG A 256 -31.44 5.63 -48.70
N GLU A 257 -30.90 4.46 -48.96
CA GLU A 257 -31.51 3.32 -49.66
C GLU A 257 -30.87 2.06 -49.03
N GLY A 258 -31.49 0.91 -48.82
CA GLY A 258 -32.73 0.33 -49.30
C GLY A 258 -32.47 -1.19 -49.33
N ALA A 259 -33.17 -1.95 -48.50
CA ALA A 259 -33.27 -3.41 -48.59
C ALA A 259 -34.67 -3.75 -49.13
N PRO A 260 -34.83 -4.84 -49.90
CA PRO A 260 -35.44 -6.03 -49.27
C PRO A 260 -34.98 -7.40 -49.83
N ASN A 261 -35.34 -8.46 -49.08
CA ASN A 261 -35.64 -9.89 -49.39
C ASN A 261 -35.06 -10.52 -50.69
N ASP A 262 -34.48 -11.73 -50.71
CA ASP A 262 -34.82 -13.01 -50.06
C ASP A 262 -33.58 -13.80 -49.60
#